data_AF-A0A9E2QTG7-F1
#
_entry.id   AF-A0A9E2QTG7-F1
#
_cell.length_a   1.000
_cell.length_b   1.000
_cell.length_c   1.000
_cell.angle_alpha   90.00
_cell.angle_beta   90.00
_cell.angle_gamma   90.00
#
_symmetry.space_group_name_H-M   'P 1'
#
loop_
_entity.id
_entity.type
_entity.pdbx_description
1 polymer ?
#
loop_
_entity_poly.entity_id
_entity_poly.type
_entity_poly.pdbx_seq_one_letter_code
_entity_poly.pdbx_strand_id
1 'polypeptide(L)'
;MLKTITKNTKHLFGMAGALFLMLLWNPNLSYGQYCIPTTTLDCSAGFDEYISNVTVNGISNSSGCSDYTDYSSSVTFSGIEALSIPFTIEVTNDFIGDDIAIYIDWNNDFDFADAGELVHQFGFDGTNFASPYSATFLASGTTPGLYRMRVYLSWNQLTPDPCATTWAYGEAEDYTFQLLAGTPCVGTPNNGTATGPSNACSGSNFTITASGLSAGTTGLSYIWQLSTDGGSTWSDISGATNSTVTLNQTVATQYRILTNCSASGESAVSNTVSVAMSAFWACYCSQAAPYGGATSTADEDIGNVTLAG
;
A
#
# COMPACT_ATOMS: atom_id res chain seq x y z
N MET A 1 -5.86 -88.27 -27.20
CA MET A 1 -5.31 -89.50 -26.60
C MET A 1 -3.98 -89.13 -25.93
N LEU A 2 -3.88 -89.35 -24.61
CA LEU A 2 -2.70 -89.51 -23.72
C LEU A 2 -1.36 -88.85 -24.13
N LYS A 3 -0.60 -88.17 -23.26
CA LYS A 3 -0.42 -88.40 -21.82
C LYS A 3 0.33 -87.23 -21.17
N THR A 4 -0.13 -86.91 -19.97
CA THR A 4 0.46 -86.07 -18.93
C THR A 4 1.92 -86.44 -18.58
N ILE A 5 2.79 -85.43 -18.38
CA ILE A 5 3.91 -85.53 -17.44
C ILE A 5 3.83 -84.35 -16.48
N THR A 6 3.55 -84.67 -15.23
CA THR A 6 3.54 -83.81 -14.05
C THR A 6 4.97 -83.59 -13.57
N LYS A 7 5.32 -82.35 -13.20
CA LYS A 7 6.09 -82.09 -11.97
C LYS A 7 5.92 -80.63 -11.56
N ASN A 8 5.03 -80.45 -10.60
CA ASN A 8 4.94 -79.30 -9.75
C ASN A 8 6.02 -79.48 -8.66
N THR A 9 6.95 -78.54 -8.50
CA THR A 9 7.61 -78.30 -7.20
C THR A 9 8.38 -76.98 -7.22
N LYS A 10 7.88 -76.07 -6.37
CA LYS A 10 8.60 -75.08 -5.56
C LYS A 10 9.04 -73.77 -6.23
N HIS A 11 8.19 -72.78 -6.00
CA HIS A 11 8.51 -71.38 -5.75
C HIS A 11 9.84 -71.17 -5.03
N LEU A 12 10.67 -70.22 -5.49
CA LEU A 12 10.90 -68.96 -4.77
C LEU A 12 11.72 -67.96 -5.63
N PHE A 13 11.09 -66.81 -5.91
CA PHE A 13 11.63 -65.48 -6.15
C PHE A 13 12.75 -65.28 -7.19
N GLY A 14 12.34 -64.84 -8.38
CA GLY A 14 13.19 -64.10 -9.31
C GLY A 14 13.43 -62.67 -8.83
N MET A 15 14.69 -62.24 -8.94
CA MET A 15 15.18 -60.88 -8.71
C MET A 15 14.44 -59.87 -9.61
N ALA A 16 13.81 -58.87 -9.00
CA ALA A 16 13.47 -57.62 -9.66
C ALA A 16 14.43 -56.54 -9.12
N GLY A 17 15.25 -55.98 -10.00
CA GLY A 17 16.21 -54.94 -9.66
C GLY A 17 15.50 -53.71 -9.10
N ALA A 18 15.88 -53.33 -7.88
CA ALA A 18 15.51 -52.05 -7.31
C ALA A 18 16.27 -50.94 -8.05
N LEU A 19 15.55 -50.19 -8.89
CA LEU A 19 16.02 -48.91 -9.41
C LEU A 19 16.01 -47.93 -8.23
N PHE A 20 17.12 -47.86 -7.51
CA PHE A 20 17.32 -46.90 -6.43
C PHE A 20 17.52 -45.52 -7.07
N LEU A 21 16.44 -44.74 -7.16
CA LEU A 21 16.53 -43.33 -7.49
C LEU A 21 17.26 -42.64 -6.33
N MET A 22 18.58 -42.49 -6.44
CA MET A 22 19.32 -41.56 -5.60
C MET A 22 18.81 -40.17 -5.94
N LEU A 23 17.86 -39.66 -5.15
CA LEU A 23 17.68 -38.22 -5.01
C LEU A 23 19.03 -37.67 -4.61
N LEU A 24 19.70 -37.00 -5.54
CA LEU A 24 20.88 -36.22 -5.26
C LEU A 24 20.45 -35.16 -4.23
N TRP A 25 20.76 -35.41 -2.95
CA TRP A 25 20.79 -34.38 -1.94
C TRP A 25 21.78 -33.35 -2.45
N ASN A 26 21.26 -32.22 -2.93
CA ASN A 26 22.07 -31.06 -3.25
C ASN A 26 22.22 -30.25 -1.95
N PRO A 27 23.34 -30.31 -1.23
CA PRO A 27 23.51 -29.58 0.03
C PRO A 27 23.63 -28.05 -0.17
N ASN A 28 23.52 -27.58 -1.43
CA ASN A 28 23.60 -26.17 -1.81
C ASN A 28 22.24 -25.60 -2.23
N LEU A 29 21.14 -26.03 -1.60
CA LEU A 29 20.02 -25.10 -1.45
C LEU A 29 20.44 -24.11 -0.35
N SER A 30 21.11 -23.04 -0.77
CA SER A 30 21.16 -21.82 0.04
C SER A 30 19.72 -21.37 0.17
N TYR A 31 19.10 -21.61 1.32
CA TYR A 31 17.86 -20.94 1.65
C TYR A 31 18.16 -19.44 1.62
N GLY A 32 17.31 -18.63 0.98
CA GLY A 32 17.42 -17.18 1.10
C GLY A 32 17.38 -16.83 2.58
N GLN A 33 18.32 -16.03 3.06
CA GLN A 33 18.29 -15.53 4.43
C GLN A 33 18.03 -14.04 4.36
N TYR A 34 17.07 -13.57 5.15
CA TYR A 34 16.87 -12.13 5.33
C TYR A 34 18.18 -11.48 5.74
N CYS A 35 18.48 -10.35 5.12
CA CYS A 35 19.58 -9.50 5.54
C CYS A 35 19.41 -9.13 7.03
N ILE A 36 20.51 -9.15 7.77
CA ILE A 36 20.57 -8.67 9.16
C ILE A 36 21.14 -7.25 9.08
N PRO A 37 20.34 -6.21 9.38
CA PRO A 37 20.85 -4.86 9.41
C PRO A 37 21.79 -4.71 10.61
N THR A 38 22.80 -3.86 10.47
CA THR A 38 23.76 -3.59 11.54
C THR A 38 23.96 -2.09 11.70
N THR A 39 23.86 -1.62 12.93
CA THR A 39 24.13 -0.26 13.35
C THR A 39 25.61 -0.13 13.78
N THR A 40 26.13 1.10 13.81
CA THR A 40 27.50 1.37 14.25
C THR A 40 27.57 2.11 15.58
N LEU A 41 26.45 2.67 16.04
CA LEU A 41 26.25 3.24 17.36
C LEU A 41 25.01 2.55 17.94
N ASP A 42 25.29 1.56 18.77
CA ASP A 42 24.34 0.59 19.31
C ASP A 42 23.95 0.91 20.75
N CYS A 43 23.10 0.03 21.31
CA CYS A 43 22.77 -0.04 22.74
C CYS A 43 23.99 -0.18 23.67
N SER A 44 25.18 -0.49 23.14
CA SER A 44 26.43 -0.53 23.91
C SER A 44 27.07 0.85 24.06
N ALA A 45 26.72 1.81 23.20
CA ALA A 45 27.38 3.11 23.07
C ALA A 45 26.78 4.21 23.95
N GLY A 46 25.66 3.95 24.64
CA GLY A 46 24.98 4.90 25.55
C GLY A 46 24.15 5.97 24.82
N PHE A 47 23.80 5.73 23.56
CA PHE A 47 22.86 6.51 22.77
C PHE A 47 21.63 5.62 22.55
N ASP A 48 20.72 5.66 23.51
CA ASP A 48 19.78 4.56 23.78
C ASP A 48 18.43 4.70 23.04
N GLU A 49 18.40 5.08 21.76
CA GLU A 49 17.16 5.08 20.97
C GLU A 49 16.83 3.67 20.49
N TYR A 50 15.63 3.18 20.79
CA TYR A 50 15.25 1.81 20.43
C TYR A 50 13.74 1.62 20.37
N ILE A 51 13.29 0.64 19.60
CA ILE A 51 11.91 0.21 19.49
C ILE A 51 11.57 -0.52 20.80
N SER A 52 10.80 0.13 21.66
CA SER A 52 10.43 -0.42 22.97
C SER A 52 9.14 -1.24 22.96
N ASN A 53 8.26 -0.98 22.00
CA ASN A 53 7.04 -1.78 21.83
C ASN A 53 6.48 -1.69 20.41
N VAL A 54 6.14 -2.83 19.85
CA VAL A 54 5.41 -2.96 18.59
C VAL A 54 4.03 -3.52 18.87
N THR A 55 2.98 -2.77 18.52
CA THR A 55 1.59 -3.24 18.57
C THR A 55 1.00 -3.29 17.18
N VAL A 56 0.47 -4.44 16.78
CA VAL A 56 -0.28 -4.59 15.53
C VAL A 56 -1.61 -5.25 15.83
N ASN A 57 -2.69 -4.59 15.44
CA ASN A 57 -4.06 -5.06 15.60
C ASN A 57 -4.39 -5.53 17.05
N GLY A 58 -3.86 -4.81 18.05
CA GLY A 58 -4.09 -5.06 19.47
C GLY A 58 -3.20 -6.14 20.12
N ILE A 59 -2.31 -6.77 19.36
CA ILE A 59 -1.26 -7.66 19.90
C ILE A 59 0.01 -6.84 20.04
N SER A 60 0.65 -6.88 21.21
CA SER A 60 1.88 -6.12 21.51
C SER A 60 3.06 -7.04 21.80
N ASN A 61 4.24 -6.64 21.35
CA ASN A 61 5.52 -7.16 21.79
C ASN A 61 6.35 -6.02 22.38
N SER A 62 6.67 -6.10 23.66
CA SER A 62 7.58 -5.17 24.31
C SER A 62 8.98 -5.76 24.31
N SER A 63 9.96 -4.92 24.01
CA SER A 63 11.36 -5.30 23.80
C SER A 63 12.29 -4.33 24.53
N GLY A 64 13.56 -4.69 24.56
CA GLY A 64 14.62 -3.88 25.14
C GLY A 64 15.66 -3.62 24.07
N CYS A 65 16.49 -2.59 24.30
CA CYS A 65 17.49 -2.14 23.36
C CYS A 65 18.36 -3.29 22.80
N SER A 66 18.32 -3.46 21.48
CA SER A 66 19.21 -4.30 20.67
C SER A 66 19.47 -3.60 19.32
N ASP A 67 20.50 -4.02 18.59
CA ASP A 67 20.68 -3.56 17.19
C ASP A 67 19.68 -4.22 16.25
N TYR A 68 19.51 -5.53 16.49
CA TYR A 68 18.60 -6.37 15.75
C TYR A 68 18.08 -7.47 16.65
N THR A 69 16.77 -7.71 16.60
CA THR A 69 16.17 -8.87 17.25
C THR A 69 15.20 -9.60 16.32
N ASP A 70 15.39 -10.92 16.17
CA ASP A 70 14.45 -11.78 15.44
C ASP A 70 13.42 -12.40 16.39
N TYR A 71 12.23 -11.82 16.42
CA TYR A 71 11.06 -12.35 17.11
C TYR A 71 10.16 -13.23 16.22
N SER A 72 10.55 -13.52 14.97
CA SER A 72 9.66 -14.21 14.02
C SER A 72 9.24 -15.61 14.48
N SER A 73 10.02 -16.25 15.35
CA SER A 73 9.70 -17.58 15.90
C SER A 73 8.78 -17.55 17.12
N SER A 74 8.64 -16.41 17.79
CA SER A 74 7.94 -16.27 19.07
C SER A 74 6.75 -15.32 19.03
N VAL A 75 6.73 -14.38 18.09
CA VAL A 75 5.69 -13.36 17.95
C VAL A 75 5.09 -13.41 16.55
N THR A 76 3.77 -13.52 16.50
CA THR A 76 2.99 -13.44 15.26
C THR A 76 1.93 -12.37 15.40
N PHE A 77 2.03 -11.33 14.57
CA PHE A 77 0.97 -10.35 14.37
C PHE A 77 -0.01 -10.84 13.30
N SER A 78 -1.21 -10.26 13.27
CA SER A 78 -2.19 -10.66 12.26
C SER A 78 -3.04 -9.49 11.76
N GLY A 79 -3.46 -9.61 10.51
CA GLY A 79 -4.40 -8.71 9.86
C GLY A 79 -5.33 -9.49 8.95
N ILE A 80 -6.42 -8.84 8.52
CA ILE A 80 -7.38 -9.43 7.58
C ILE A 80 -7.26 -8.68 6.26
N GLU A 81 -7.17 -9.41 5.16
CA GLU A 81 -7.10 -8.84 3.81
C GLU A 81 -8.25 -7.86 3.55
N ALA A 82 -7.93 -6.77 2.86
CA ALA A 82 -8.85 -5.67 2.53
C ALA A 82 -9.41 -4.88 3.73
N LEU A 83 -9.00 -5.18 4.97
CA LEU A 83 -9.28 -4.37 6.16
C LEU A 83 -8.06 -3.54 6.57
N SER A 84 -8.33 -2.35 7.09
CA SER A 84 -7.32 -1.48 7.66
C SER A 84 -6.73 -2.13 8.91
N ILE A 85 -5.41 -2.30 8.95
CA ILE A 85 -4.67 -2.93 10.05
C ILE A 85 -3.98 -1.82 10.83
N PRO A 86 -4.47 -1.50 12.05
CA PRO A 86 -3.84 -0.49 12.89
C PRO A 86 -2.56 -1.02 13.51
N PHE A 87 -1.59 -0.14 13.66
CA PHE A 87 -0.38 -0.42 14.40
C PHE A 87 0.07 0.80 15.21
N THR A 88 0.86 0.53 16.24
CA THR A 88 1.49 1.54 17.09
C THR A 88 2.91 1.09 17.42
N ILE A 89 3.89 1.95 17.19
CA ILE A 89 5.30 1.73 17.53
C ILE A 89 5.70 2.74 18.62
N GLU A 90 6.23 2.25 19.73
CA GLU A 90 6.77 3.08 20.80
C GLU A 90 8.29 3.03 20.76
N VAL A 91 8.91 4.19 20.61
CA VAL A 91 10.36 4.36 20.67
C VAL A 91 10.74 4.97 22.02
N THR A 92 11.74 4.40 22.67
CA THR A 92 12.38 4.97 23.87
C THR A 92 13.57 5.81 23.45
N ASN A 93 13.76 6.97 24.09
CA ASN A 93 14.73 8.00 23.69
C ASN A 93 14.63 8.36 22.21
N ASP A 94 13.42 8.56 21.73
CA ASP A 94 13.13 9.07 20.39
C ASP A 94 13.79 10.46 20.19
N PHE A 95 14.21 10.79 18.97
CA PHE A 95 14.85 12.06 18.62
C PHE A 95 14.29 12.68 17.33
N ILE A 96 14.53 14.00 17.18
CA ILE A 96 14.26 14.66 15.91
C ILE A 96 15.20 14.09 14.84
N GLY A 97 14.60 13.52 13.80
CA GLY A 97 15.32 12.83 12.72
C GLY A 97 15.04 11.34 12.69
N ASP A 98 14.42 10.79 13.73
CA ASP A 98 14.00 9.39 13.75
C ASP A 98 12.92 9.15 12.70
N ASP A 99 13.13 8.09 11.95
CA ASP A 99 12.21 7.57 10.97
C ASP A 99 11.92 6.11 11.28
N ILE A 100 10.64 5.76 11.18
CA ILE A 100 10.15 4.40 11.37
C ILE A 100 9.56 3.94 10.05
N ALA A 101 10.11 2.84 9.55
CA ALA A 101 9.59 2.11 8.42
C ALA A 101 9.11 0.71 8.85
N ILE A 102 8.05 0.25 8.22
CA ILE A 102 7.54 -1.11 8.39
C ILE A 102 7.56 -1.77 7.03
N TYR A 103 8.25 -2.91 6.95
CA TYR A 103 8.33 -3.75 5.76
C TYR A 103 7.61 -5.05 5.99
N ILE A 104 6.98 -5.59 4.95
CA ILE A 104 6.48 -6.96 4.92
C ILE A 104 6.91 -7.58 3.59
N ASP A 105 7.67 -8.67 3.67
CA ASP A 105 8.02 -9.51 2.52
C ASP A 105 6.76 -10.22 2.06
N TRP A 106 6.09 -9.71 1.02
CA TRP A 106 4.78 -10.23 0.59
C TRP A 106 4.89 -11.38 -0.41
N ASN A 107 6.08 -11.59 -0.97
CA ASN A 107 6.32 -12.59 -2.01
C ASN A 107 7.10 -13.82 -1.47
N ASN A 108 7.56 -13.76 -0.22
CA ASN A 108 8.39 -14.75 0.48
C ASN A 108 9.70 -15.09 -0.26
N ASP A 109 10.36 -14.08 -0.83
CA ASP A 109 11.64 -14.26 -1.53
C ASP A 109 12.88 -13.91 -0.70
N PHE A 110 12.67 -13.61 0.60
CA PHE A 110 13.71 -13.34 1.60
C PHE A 110 14.39 -11.98 1.48
N ASP A 111 13.77 -11.02 0.78
CA ASP A 111 14.15 -9.62 0.85
C ASP A 111 12.95 -8.69 1.12
N PHE A 112 13.20 -7.38 1.06
CA PHE A 112 12.21 -6.33 1.32
C PHE A 112 12.28 -5.25 0.22
N ALA A 113 12.76 -5.63 -0.98
CA ALA A 113 13.10 -4.71 -2.04
C ALA A 113 11.95 -4.49 -3.04
N ASP A 114 10.87 -5.24 -2.93
CA ASP A 114 9.80 -5.23 -3.91
C ASP A 114 8.77 -4.11 -3.71
N ALA A 115 8.09 -3.80 -4.81
CA ALA A 115 7.03 -2.80 -4.80
C ALA A 115 5.87 -3.22 -3.89
N GLY A 116 5.60 -2.41 -2.86
CA GLY A 116 4.52 -2.65 -1.89
C GLY A 116 4.97 -3.32 -0.59
N GLU A 117 6.25 -3.68 -0.45
CA GLU A 117 6.78 -4.28 0.77
C GLU A 117 7.03 -3.25 1.87
N LEU A 118 7.44 -2.03 1.51
CA LEU A 118 7.36 -0.88 2.42
C LEU A 118 5.88 -0.51 2.65
N VAL A 119 5.28 -1.01 3.71
CA VAL A 119 3.84 -0.83 4.01
C VAL A 119 3.54 0.49 4.71
N HIS A 120 4.51 1.04 5.43
CA HIS A 120 4.42 2.38 6.01
C HIS A 120 5.79 2.97 6.29
N GLN A 121 5.89 4.29 6.18
CA GLN A 121 7.02 5.09 6.60
C GLN A 121 6.48 6.42 7.15
N PHE A 122 6.89 6.82 8.35
CA PHE A 122 6.50 8.14 8.86
C PHE A 122 7.31 9.26 8.19
N GLY A 123 8.56 8.97 7.81
CA GLY A 123 9.51 9.91 7.26
C GLY A 123 10.01 10.88 8.33
N PHE A 124 11.18 11.47 8.09
CA PHE A 124 11.60 12.64 8.85
C PHE A 124 11.22 13.93 8.10
N ASP A 125 10.64 14.90 8.80
CA ASP A 125 10.41 16.26 8.26
C ASP A 125 11.13 17.35 9.07
N GLY A 126 11.95 16.95 10.03
CA GLY A 126 12.70 17.84 10.93
C GLY A 126 11.85 18.49 12.02
N THR A 127 10.55 18.17 12.12
CA THR A 127 9.63 18.75 13.11
C THR A 127 8.75 17.74 13.85
N ASN A 128 8.54 16.55 13.29
CA ASN A 128 7.71 15.52 13.92
C ASN A 128 8.52 14.68 14.91
N PHE A 129 8.07 14.73 16.17
CA PHE A 129 8.47 13.88 17.28
C PHE A 129 7.21 13.55 18.06
N ALA A 130 6.83 12.27 18.14
CA ALA A 130 5.79 11.81 19.05
C ALA A 130 5.67 10.28 19.03
N SER A 131 6.66 9.56 19.58
CA SER A 131 6.35 8.26 20.20
C SER A 131 5.14 8.43 21.15
N PRO A 132 4.04 7.66 21.01
CA PRO A 132 3.86 6.53 20.09
C PRO A 132 3.50 6.92 18.64
N TYR A 133 4.17 6.30 17.69
CA TYR A 133 3.89 6.40 16.26
C TYR A 133 2.73 5.48 15.89
N SER A 134 1.58 6.06 15.52
CA SER A 134 0.37 5.29 15.21
C SER A 134 -0.16 5.59 13.83
N ALA A 135 -0.42 4.54 13.05
CA ALA A 135 -1.08 4.65 11.76
C ALA A 135 -1.77 3.33 11.41
N THR A 136 -2.14 3.20 10.14
CA THR A 136 -2.75 1.99 9.60
C THR A 136 -2.11 1.66 8.26
N PHE A 137 -2.03 0.38 7.93
CA PHE A 137 -1.76 -0.08 6.57
C PHE A 137 -2.88 -1.00 6.08
N LEU A 138 -2.86 -1.30 4.79
CA LEU A 138 -3.83 -2.20 4.15
C LEU A 138 -3.06 -3.30 3.41
N ALA A 139 -3.38 -4.56 3.69
CA ALA A 139 -2.94 -5.68 2.87
C ALA A 139 -4.01 -5.96 1.80
N SER A 140 -3.69 -5.70 0.53
CA SER A 140 -4.62 -5.87 -0.59
C SER A 140 -3.90 -6.51 -1.78
N GLY A 141 -4.53 -7.50 -2.41
CA GLY A 141 -3.95 -8.22 -3.55
C GLY A 141 -2.86 -9.22 -3.18
N THR A 142 -2.63 -9.45 -1.90
CA THR A 142 -1.68 -10.44 -1.37
C THR A 142 -2.40 -11.70 -0.94
N THR A 143 -1.82 -12.87 -1.23
CA THR A 143 -2.41 -14.15 -0.85
C THR A 143 -2.42 -14.30 0.68
N PRO A 144 -3.49 -14.82 1.31
CA PRO A 144 -3.46 -15.14 2.73
C PRO A 144 -2.32 -16.11 3.07
N GLY A 145 -1.55 -15.82 4.12
CA GLY A 145 -0.31 -16.55 4.38
C GLY A 145 0.47 -16.02 5.58
N LEU A 146 1.66 -16.58 5.77
CA LEU A 146 2.66 -16.09 6.71
C LEU A 146 3.75 -15.35 5.92
N TYR A 147 4.19 -14.23 6.48
CA TYR A 147 5.14 -13.32 5.89
C TYR A 147 6.11 -12.83 6.95
N ARG A 148 7.32 -12.45 6.55
CA ARG A 148 8.26 -11.74 7.43
C ARG A 148 7.86 -10.27 7.46
N MET A 149 7.75 -9.72 8.65
CA MET A 149 7.60 -8.28 8.88
C MET A 149 8.86 -7.75 9.57
N ARG A 150 9.32 -6.56 9.18
CA ARG A 150 10.41 -5.84 9.83
C ARG A 150 9.91 -4.46 10.25
N VAL A 151 10.11 -4.11 11.51
CA VAL A 151 10.02 -2.73 12.00
C VAL A 151 11.44 -2.19 12.07
N TYR A 152 11.66 -1.03 11.45
CA TYR A 152 12.98 -0.46 11.25
C TYR A 152 12.98 0.99 11.70
N LEU A 153 13.68 1.26 12.80
CA LEU A 153 13.96 2.59 13.33
C LEU A 153 15.30 3.07 12.77
N SER A 154 15.38 4.28 12.24
CA SER A 154 16.63 4.85 11.74
C SER A 154 16.69 6.36 11.80
N TRP A 155 17.91 6.91 11.78
CA TRP A 155 18.11 8.35 11.79
C TRP A 155 18.31 8.96 10.39
N ASN A 156 17.49 9.97 10.07
CA ASN A 156 17.56 10.82 8.87
C ASN A 156 17.62 10.06 7.53
N GLN A 157 16.92 8.93 7.43
CA GLN A 157 16.80 8.17 6.19
C GLN A 157 15.51 8.55 5.46
N LEU A 158 15.60 9.20 4.29
CA LEU A 158 14.43 9.44 3.45
C LEU A 158 13.95 8.15 2.77
N THR A 159 14.86 7.23 2.53
CA THR A 159 14.62 5.92 1.92
C THR A 159 15.33 4.88 2.78
N PRO A 160 14.69 4.39 3.85
CA PRO A 160 15.32 3.44 4.76
C PRO A 160 15.64 2.16 3.99
N ASP A 161 16.89 1.71 4.10
CA ASP A 161 17.34 0.45 3.53
C ASP A 161 17.19 -0.63 4.62
N PRO A 162 16.22 -1.55 4.50
CA PRO A 162 15.96 -2.56 5.52
C PRO A 162 17.14 -3.51 5.72
N CYS A 163 18.11 -3.52 4.80
CA CYS A 163 19.31 -4.35 4.82
C CYS A 163 20.60 -3.58 5.13
N ALA A 164 20.50 -2.32 5.57
CA ALA A 164 21.68 -1.48 5.73
C ALA A 164 22.66 -2.04 6.77
N THR A 165 23.96 -2.04 6.43
CA THR A 165 25.04 -2.61 7.25
C THR A 165 25.99 -1.56 7.85
N THR A 166 25.83 -0.28 7.52
CA THR A 166 26.77 0.78 7.90
C THR A 166 26.10 2.11 8.26
N TRP A 167 24.94 2.06 8.89
CA TRP A 167 24.21 3.25 9.34
C TRP A 167 24.43 3.49 10.83
N ALA A 168 24.21 4.73 11.25
CA ALA A 168 24.72 5.21 12.53
C ALA A 168 23.83 4.79 13.71
N TYR A 169 22.51 5.03 13.65
CA TYR A 169 21.61 4.95 14.81
C TYR A 169 20.26 4.34 14.45
N GLY A 170 19.74 3.50 15.37
CA GLY A 170 18.39 2.94 15.39
C GLY A 170 18.37 1.46 15.79
N GLU A 171 17.30 0.75 15.43
CA GLU A 171 17.10 -0.68 15.74
C GLU A 171 16.23 -1.32 14.64
N ALA A 172 16.40 -2.62 14.42
CA ALA A 172 15.47 -3.41 13.61
C ALA A 172 14.92 -4.62 14.36
N GLU A 173 13.62 -4.85 14.22
CA GLU A 173 12.95 -6.01 14.82
C GLU A 173 12.17 -6.79 13.76
N ASP A 174 12.41 -8.09 13.72
CA ASP A 174 11.72 -9.00 12.80
C ASP A 174 10.61 -9.78 13.51
N TYR A 175 9.49 -9.94 12.82
CA TYR A 175 8.28 -10.59 13.30
C TYR A 175 7.68 -11.48 12.22
N THR A 176 6.82 -12.42 12.63
CA THR A 176 5.91 -13.09 11.67
C THR A 176 4.62 -12.27 11.56
N PHE A 177 4.18 -12.00 10.34
CA PHE A 177 2.87 -11.43 10.05
C PHE A 177 1.97 -12.47 9.38
N GLN A 178 0.80 -12.73 9.95
CA GLN A 178 -0.21 -13.60 9.40
C GLN A 178 -1.30 -12.77 8.70
N LEU A 179 -1.39 -12.89 7.38
CA LEU A 179 -2.50 -12.36 6.61
C LEU A 179 -3.63 -13.38 6.57
N LEU A 180 -4.75 -13.06 7.19
CA LEU A 180 -5.97 -13.85 7.16
C LEU A 180 -6.81 -13.49 5.94
N ALA A 181 -7.50 -14.48 5.39
CA ALA A 181 -8.41 -14.28 4.27
C ALA A 181 -9.54 -13.31 4.63
N GLY A 182 -9.74 -12.31 3.78
CA GLY A 182 -10.87 -11.37 3.91
C GLY A 182 -12.18 -12.01 3.49
N THR A 183 -13.29 -11.40 3.92
CA THR A 183 -14.62 -11.80 3.44
C THR A 183 -14.84 -11.21 2.05
N PRO A 184 -15.21 -12.01 1.03
CA PRO A 184 -15.56 -11.48 -0.28
C PRO A 184 -16.76 -10.53 -0.22
N CYS A 185 -16.77 -9.52 -1.07
CA CYS A 185 -17.92 -8.65 -1.24
C CYS A 185 -19.15 -9.47 -1.68
N VAL A 186 -20.34 -8.97 -1.32
CA VAL A 186 -21.62 -9.63 -1.63
C VAL A 186 -22.64 -8.62 -2.14
N GLY A 187 -23.53 -9.08 -3.01
CA GLY A 187 -24.59 -8.25 -3.61
C GLY A 187 -24.04 -7.02 -4.34
N THR A 188 -24.89 -5.99 -4.44
CA THR A 188 -24.57 -4.73 -5.11
C THR A 188 -23.77 -3.84 -4.14
N PRO A 189 -22.55 -3.41 -4.50
CA PRO A 189 -21.77 -2.51 -3.65
C PRO A 189 -22.45 -1.16 -3.42
N ASN A 190 -22.17 -0.51 -2.29
CA ASN A 190 -22.43 0.90 -2.10
C ASN A 190 -21.40 1.72 -2.89
N ASN A 191 -21.89 2.53 -3.80
CA ASN A 191 -21.19 3.42 -4.71
C ASN A 191 -20.93 4.82 -4.14
N GLY A 192 -21.35 5.07 -2.90
CA GLY A 192 -21.05 6.29 -2.17
C GLY A 192 -21.65 7.55 -2.81
N THR A 193 -21.10 8.70 -2.43
CA THR A 193 -21.41 10.02 -3.01
C THR A 193 -20.15 10.65 -3.56
N ALA A 194 -20.12 10.92 -4.86
CA ALA A 194 -19.06 11.65 -5.54
C ALA A 194 -19.29 13.17 -5.39
N THR A 195 -18.20 13.89 -5.12
CA THR A 195 -18.17 15.34 -4.88
C THR A 195 -16.98 15.96 -5.60
N GLY A 196 -17.12 17.23 -5.98
CA GLY A 196 -16.11 17.98 -6.72
C GLY A 196 -16.55 19.43 -6.94
N PRO A 197 -15.70 20.26 -7.59
CA PRO A 197 -16.05 21.64 -7.89
C PRO A 197 -17.17 21.72 -8.94
N SER A 198 -17.91 22.82 -8.93
CA SER A 198 -18.91 23.10 -9.98
C SER A 198 -18.31 23.57 -11.29
N ASN A 199 -17.10 24.17 -11.24
CA ASN A 199 -16.39 24.72 -12.38
C ASN A 199 -14.90 24.45 -12.26
N ALA A 200 -14.22 24.27 -13.40
CA ALA A 200 -12.76 24.16 -13.48
C ALA A 200 -12.20 25.02 -14.62
N CYS A 201 -10.97 25.49 -14.43
CA CYS A 201 -10.22 26.21 -15.45
C CYS A 201 -9.56 25.23 -16.42
N SER A 202 -9.47 25.62 -17.69
CA SER A 202 -8.89 24.77 -18.74
C SER A 202 -7.46 24.35 -18.38
N GLY A 203 -7.23 23.03 -18.30
CA GLY A 203 -5.93 22.45 -17.95
C GLY A 203 -5.50 22.61 -16.48
N SER A 204 -6.28 23.31 -15.65
CA SER A 204 -5.99 23.42 -14.22
C SER A 204 -6.42 22.15 -13.49
N ASN A 205 -5.58 21.71 -12.55
CA ASN A 205 -5.89 20.54 -11.74
C ASN A 205 -7.01 20.86 -10.74
N PHE A 206 -7.90 19.89 -10.57
CA PHE A 206 -8.90 19.86 -9.50
C PHE A 206 -9.05 18.43 -9.01
N THR A 207 -9.65 18.28 -7.83
CA THR A 207 -9.83 16.98 -7.18
C THR A 207 -11.31 16.66 -7.11
N ILE A 208 -11.65 15.40 -7.37
CA ILE A 208 -12.95 14.82 -7.08
C ILE A 208 -12.77 13.65 -6.10
N THR A 209 -13.73 13.51 -5.19
CA THR A 209 -13.68 12.54 -4.10
C THR A 209 -15.04 11.84 -3.96
N ALA A 210 -15.01 10.54 -3.74
CA ALA A 210 -16.17 9.73 -3.38
C ALA A 210 -16.06 9.29 -1.91
N SER A 211 -17.15 9.45 -1.16
CA SER A 211 -17.26 9.01 0.23
C SER A 211 -18.37 7.97 0.40
N GLY A 212 -18.24 7.08 1.40
CA GLY A 212 -19.25 6.04 1.66
C GLY A 212 -19.25 4.88 0.66
N LEU A 213 -18.16 4.67 -0.07
CA LEU A 213 -17.96 3.46 -0.87
C LEU A 213 -17.95 2.23 0.03
N SER A 214 -18.52 1.12 -0.44
CA SER A 214 -18.25 -0.20 0.15
C SER A 214 -16.74 -0.40 0.22
N ALA A 215 -16.23 -0.84 1.37
CA ALA A 215 -14.82 -1.11 1.63
C ALA A 215 -14.72 -2.27 2.63
N GLY A 216 -13.50 -2.74 2.94
CA GLY A 216 -13.33 -3.75 3.99
C GLY A 216 -13.66 -5.18 3.59
N THR A 217 -13.77 -5.45 2.29
CA THR A 217 -14.07 -6.79 1.75
C THR A 217 -13.24 -7.03 0.49
N THR A 218 -12.93 -8.30 0.21
CA THR A 218 -12.13 -8.69 -0.95
C THR A 218 -12.99 -8.70 -2.22
N GLY A 219 -12.35 -8.51 -3.38
CA GLY A 219 -13.05 -8.51 -4.67
C GLY A 219 -13.74 -7.19 -5.04
N LEU A 220 -13.63 -6.14 -4.21
CA LEU A 220 -14.04 -4.80 -4.59
C LEU A 220 -13.00 -4.14 -5.52
N SER A 221 -13.49 -3.42 -6.53
CA SER A 221 -12.68 -2.56 -7.37
C SER A 221 -13.42 -1.27 -7.69
N TYR A 222 -12.68 -0.17 -7.82
CA TYR A 222 -13.22 1.13 -8.20
C TYR A 222 -12.58 1.61 -9.48
N ILE A 223 -13.35 2.33 -10.29
CA ILE A 223 -12.79 3.09 -11.41
C ILE A 223 -13.60 4.36 -11.62
N TRP A 224 -12.93 5.51 -11.67
CA TRP A 224 -13.56 6.74 -12.10
C TRP A 224 -13.84 6.69 -13.60
N GLN A 225 -15.00 7.20 -13.98
CA GLN A 225 -15.44 7.32 -15.35
C GLN A 225 -15.71 8.79 -15.67
N LEU A 226 -15.43 9.19 -16.90
CA LEU A 226 -15.75 10.51 -17.44
C LEU A 226 -16.77 10.42 -18.57
N SER A 227 -17.47 11.52 -18.79
CA SER A 227 -18.42 11.71 -19.88
C SER A 227 -18.37 13.15 -20.38
N THR A 228 -18.14 13.34 -21.68
CA THR A 228 -18.15 14.66 -22.35
C THR A 228 -19.44 14.92 -23.14
N ASP A 229 -20.39 13.99 -23.15
CA ASP A 229 -21.63 14.04 -23.96
C ASP A 229 -22.91 14.15 -23.12
N GLY A 230 -22.78 14.74 -21.93
CA GLY A 230 -23.92 14.95 -21.04
C GLY A 230 -24.35 13.72 -20.22
N GLY A 231 -23.55 12.65 -20.21
CA GLY A 231 -23.82 11.41 -19.47
C GLY A 231 -24.36 10.28 -20.33
N SER A 232 -24.32 10.45 -21.67
CA SER A 232 -24.84 9.47 -22.62
C SER A 232 -23.88 8.29 -22.78
N THR A 233 -22.58 8.56 -22.81
CA THR A 233 -21.51 7.55 -22.83
C THR A 233 -20.49 7.85 -21.75
N TRP A 234 -19.91 6.77 -21.20
CA TRP A 234 -18.94 6.85 -20.10
C TRP A 234 -17.69 6.07 -20.49
N SER A 235 -16.53 6.67 -20.25
CA SER A 235 -15.23 6.05 -20.47
C SER A 235 -14.44 6.00 -19.17
N ASP A 236 -13.70 4.92 -18.98
CA ASP A 236 -12.86 4.73 -17.79
C ASP A 236 -11.65 5.68 -17.82
N ILE A 237 -11.33 6.25 -16.66
CA ILE A 237 -10.11 7.03 -16.44
C ILE A 237 -9.02 6.06 -15.99
N SER A 238 -8.03 5.83 -16.84
CA SER A 238 -6.95 4.88 -16.58
C SER A 238 -6.21 5.20 -15.27
N GLY A 239 -6.05 4.19 -14.41
CA GLY A 239 -5.35 4.31 -13.12
C GLY A 239 -6.14 5.03 -12.02
N ALA A 240 -7.33 5.57 -12.30
CA ALA A 240 -8.15 6.27 -11.31
C ALA A 240 -8.98 5.28 -10.48
N THR A 241 -8.31 4.45 -9.69
CA THR A 241 -8.91 3.37 -8.88
C THR A 241 -9.08 3.72 -7.41
N ASN A 242 -8.69 4.93 -7.00
CA ASN A 242 -8.81 5.41 -5.63
C ASN A 242 -10.13 6.18 -5.42
N SER A 243 -10.55 6.31 -4.16
CA SER A 243 -11.72 7.11 -3.77
C SER A 243 -11.55 8.60 -4.10
N THR A 244 -10.33 9.06 -4.31
CA THR A 244 -10.00 10.43 -4.71
C THR A 244 -9.12 10.40 -5.97
N VAL A 245 -9.39 11.29 -6.92
CA VAL A 245 -8.56 11.48 -8.11
C VAL A 245 -8.36 12.95 -8.41
N THR A 246 -7.14 13.31 -8.80
CA THR A 246 -6.80 14.64 -9.32
C THR A 246 -6.83 14.59 -10.84
N LEU A 247 -7.58 15.50 -11.44
CA LEU A 247 -7.88 15.55 -12.87
C LEU A 247 -7.69 16.97 -13.38
N ASN A 248 -7.66 17.10 -14.71
CA ASN A 248 -7.85 18.37 -15.40
C ASN A 248 -8.78 18.14 -16.60
N GLN A 249 -9.36 19.22 -17.13
CA GLN A 249 -10.25 19.15 -18.28
C GLN A 249 -10.10 20.39 -19.16
N THR A 250 -10.43 20.23 -20.45
CA THR A 250 -10.46 21.33 -21.45
C THR A 250 -11.87 21.58 -22.00
N VAL A 251 -12.81 20.69 -21.68
CA VAL A 251 -14.23 20.80 -22.01
C VAL A 251 -15.06 20.43 -20.78
N ALA A 252 -16.32 20.89 -20.73
CA ALA A 252 -17.22 20.53 -19.65
C ALA A 252 -17.39 19.00 -19.59
N THR A 253 -17.18 18.43 -18.41
CA THR A 253 -17.08 16.98 -18.23
C THR A 253 -17.88 16.55 -17.00
N GLN A 254 -18.54 15.40 -17.10
CA GLN A 254 -19.22 14.74 -16.00
C GLN A 254 -18.36 13.57 -15.50
N TYR A 255 -18.33 13.38 -14.19
CA TYR A 255 -17.57 12.31 -13.54
C TYR A 255 -18.48 11.47 -12.63
N ARG A 256 -18.19 10.18 -12.55
CA ARG A 256 -18.81 9.26 -11.58
C ARG A 256 -17.81 8.16 -11.24
N ILE A 257 -18.01 7.44 -10.15
CA ILE A 257 -17.21 6.27 -9.82
C ILE A 257 -18.05 5.00 -9.99
N LEU A 258 -17.50 3.99 -10.66
CA LEU A 258 -18.06 2.64 -10.77
C LEU A 258 -17.40 1.77 -9.71
N THR A 259 -18.21 1.09 -8.90
CA THR A 259 -17.76 0.09 -7.94
C THR A 259 -18.22 -1.29 -8.39
N ASN A 260 -17.29 -2.22 -8.55
CA ASN A 260 -17.59 -3.60 -8.93
C ASN A 260 -17.28 -4.54 -7.78
N CYS A 261 -18.14 -5.54 -7.58
CA CYS A 261 -17.85 -6.70 -6.77
C CYS A 261 -17.62 -7.91 -7.67
N SER A 262 -16.38 -8.40 -7.75
CA SER A 262 -16.05 -9.56 -8.58
C SER A 262 -16.65 -10.87 -8.05
N ALA A 263 -16.88 -10.96 -6.74
CA ALA A 263 -17.43 -12.16 -6.10
C ALA A 263 -18.93 -12.35 -6.37
N SER A 264 -19.73 -11.28 -6.39
CA SER A 264 -21.15 -11.32 -6.77
C SER A 264 -21.38 -11.11 -8.27
N GLY A 265 -20.43 -10.47 -8.97
CA GLY A 265 -20.58 -10.02 -10.35
C GLY A 265 -21.44 -8.76 -10.49
N GLU A 266 -21.86 -8.15 -9.38
CA GLU A 266 -22.70 -6.95 -9.37
C GLU A 266 -21.87 -5.66 -9.30
N SER A 267 -22.44 -4.56 -9.78
CA SER A 267 -21.80 -3.26 -9.80
C SER A 267 -22.79 -2.12 -9.60
N ALA A 268 -22.30 -0.96 -9.16
CA ALA A 268 -23.08 0.26 -8.99
C ALA A 268 -22.24 1.50 -9.34
N VAL A 269 -22.92 2.56 -9.80
CA VAL A 269 -22.30 3.85 -10.16
C VAL A 269 -22.79 4.96 -9.25
N SER A 270 -21.90 5.85 -8.80
CA SER A 270 -22.23 7.00 -7.94
C SER A 270 -23.21 7.99 -8.60
N ASN A 271 -23.63 9.00 -7.85
CA ASN A 271 -24.15 10.23 -8.46
C ASN A 271 -23.12 10.84 -9.42
N THR A 272 -23.61 11.70 -10.29
CA THR A 272 -22.76 12.42 -11.23
C THR A 272 -22.27 13.74 -10.63
N VAL A 273 -20.99 14.03 -10.84
CA VAL A 273 -20.36 15.33 -10.61
C VAL A 273 -20.20 16.04 -11.94
N SER A 274 -20.92 17.15 -12.14
CA SER A 274 -20.83 17.96 -13.37
C SER A 274 -19.88 19.13 -13.16
N VAL A 275 -18.75 19.14 -13.88
CA VAL A 275 -17.75 20.21 -13.82
C VAL A 275 -17.83 21.03 -15.10
N ALA A 276 -18.35 22.25 -15.00
CA ALA A 276 -18.40 23.18 -16.13
C ALA A 276 -17.03 23.85 -16.36
N MET A 277 -16.86 24.47 -17.53
CA MET A 277 -15.68 25.30 -17.79
C MET A 277 -15.89 26.68 -17.21
N SER A 278 -14.97 27.10 -16.34
CA SER A 278 -14.86 28.50 -15.93
C SER A 278 -14.64 29.37 -17.15
N ALA A 279 -15.25 30.55 -17.17
CA ALA A 279 -14.93 31.55 -18.17
C ALA A 279 -13.44 31.94 -18.08
N PHE A 280 -12.81 32.22 -19.22
CA PHE A 280 -11.35 32.41 -19.27
C PHE A 280 -10.87 33.47 -18.26
N TRP A 281 -11.60 34.57 -18.10
CA TRP A 281 -11.21 35.66 -17.18
C TRP A 281 -11.25 35.23 -15.71
N ALA A 282 -12.16 34.32 -15.32
CA ALA A 282 -12.26 33.84 -13.94
C ALA A 282 -11.05 33.00 -13.52
N CYS A 283 -10.28 32.49 -14.50
CA CYS A 283 -9.10 31.67 -14.27
C CYS A 283 -7.82 32.46 -14.08
N TYR A 284 -7.73 33.66 -14.66
CA TYR A 284 -6.54 34.52 -14.57
C TYR A 284 -6.74 35.70 -13.62
N CYS A 285 -7.99 36.11 -13.40
CA CYS A 285 -8.35 37.16 -12.47
C CYS A 285 -8.99 36.52 -11.23
N SER A 286 -8.20 35.82 -10.41
CA SER A 286 -8.66 35.58 -9.05
C SER A 286 -8.83 36.95 -8.39
N GLN A 287 -10.00 37.26 -7.83
CA GLN A 287 -10.24 38.50 -7.08
C GLN A 287 -9.49 38.53 -5.74
N ALA A 288 -8.24 38.07 -5.73
CA ALA A 288 -7.31 38.14 -4.61
C ALA A 288 -6.00 38.80 -5.08
N ALA A 289 -6.08 39.82 -5.92
CA ALA A 289 -5.06 40.87 -5.85
C ALA A 289 -5.34 41.68 -4.57
N PRO A 290 -4.35 41.93 -3.70
CA PRO A 290 -4.51 42.82 -2.55
C PRO A 290 -4.82 44.27 -2.94
N TYR A 291 -4.77 44.57 -4.24
CA TYR A 291 -5.34 45.75 -4.87
C TYR A 291 -6.67 45.33 -5.48
N GLY A 292 -7.76 45.62 -4.78
CA GLY A 292 -9.12 45.31 -5.24
C GLY A 292 -9.29 45.68 -6.71
N GLY A 293 -10.01 44.84 -7.46
CA GLY A 293 -10.39 45.18 -8.84
C GLY A 293 -10.94 46.61 -8.88
N ALA A 294 -10.70 47.34 -9.97
CA ALA A 294 -11.00 48.77 -10.09
C ALA A 294 -12.40 49.11 -9.52
N THR A 295 -12.43 49.61 -8.27
CA THR A 295 -13.64 50.10 -7.60
C THR A 295 -13.68 51.63 -7.59
N SER A 296 -12.58 52.26 -8.00
CA SER A 296 -12.37 53.69 -8.07
C SER A 296 -12.78 54.19 -9.45
N THR A 297 -13.67 55.19 -9.50
CA THR A 297 -13.91 55.99 -10.72
C THR A 297 -12.84 57.07 -10.93
N ALA A 298 -11.75 57.04 -10.13
CA ALA A 298 -10.71 58.06 -10.11
C ALA A 298 -9.33 57.57 -10.59
N ASP A 299 -9.15 56.27 -10.86
CA ASP A 299 -7.87 55.69 -11.32
C ASP A 299 -7.94 55.25 -12.81
N GLU A 300 -6.79 54.91 -13.39
CA GLU A 300 -6.66 54.64 -14.83
C GLU A 300 -7.39 53.35 -15.29
N ASP A 301 -8.35 53.52 -16.21
CA ASP A 301 -9.01 52.43 -16.92
C ASP A 301 -8.16 51.93 -18.10
N ILE A 302 -8.24 50.63 -18.39
CA ILE A 302 -7.75 50.08 -19.66
C ILE A 302 -8.73 50.48 -20.77
N GLY A 303 -8.43 51.58 -21.47
CA GLY A 303 -9.32 52.17 -22.48
C GLY A 303 -9.41 51.40 -23.80
N ASN A 304 -8.42 50.59 -24.17
CA ASN A 304 -8.45 49.73 -25.36
C ASN A 304 -7.40 48.61 -25.26
N VAL A 305 -7.80 47.37 -25.56
CA VAL A 305 -6.86 46.26 -25.81
C VAL A 305 -7.06 45.80 -27.24
N THR A 306 -6.03 45.94 -28.07
CA THR A 306 -6.02 45.40 -29.44
C THR A 306 -4.99 44.29 -29.51
N LEU A 307 -5.43 43.07 -29.81
CA LEU A 307 -4.55 41.94 -30.08
C LEU A 307 -4.40 41.81 -31.60
N ALA A 308 -3.17 41.94 -32.10
CA ALA A 308 -2.86 41.63 -33.48
C ALA A 308 -2.77 40.10 -33.62
N GLY A 309 -3.61 39.54 -34.51
CA GLY A 309 -3.50 38.15 -34.97
C GLY A 309 -2.56 38.03 -36.15
#